data_AF-A0A1S1HLQ5-F1
#
_entry.id   AF-A0A1S1HLQ5-F1
#
_cell.length_a   1.000
_cell.length_b   1.000
_cell.length_c   1.000
_cell.angle_alpha   90.00
_cell.angle_beta   90.00
_cell.angle_gamma   90.00
#
_symmetry.space_group_name_H-M   'P 1'
#
loop_
_entity.id
_entity.type
_entity.pdbx_description
1 polymer ?
#
loop_
_entity_poly.entity_id
_entity_poly.type
_entity_poly.pdbx_seq_one_letter_code
_entity_poly.pdbx_strand_id
1 'polypeptide(L)'
;MANEAIDVMASLTLIMNEETDRLRSREGGRDLAELASAKIRLVGVLESELARLDREKPGWARALDQDGRDQLAAALIALGEASTANAAILERQIDLSIEMMGAVTAEAKRLAGRRASTYGAAGNLAPDFTAPISVNSEF
;
A
#
# COMPACT_ATOMS: atom_id res chain seq x y z
N MET A 1 -32.46 4.99 -6.49
CA MET A 1 -32.24 3.74 -5.73
C MET A 1 -30.88 3.17 -6.10
N ALA A 2 -30.69 2.51 -7.25
CA ALA A 2 -29.33 2.12 -7.71
C ALA A 2 -28.40 3.33 -7.93
N ASN A 3 -28.97 4.50 -8.22
CA ASN A 3 -28.22 5.75 -8.36
C ASN A 3 -27.34 6.05 -7.14
N GLU A 4 -27.79 5.76 -5.92
CA GLU A 4 -27.01 6.05 -4.71
C GLU A 4 -25.73 5.20 -4.64
N ALA A 5 -25.82 3.92 -4.99
CA ALA A 5 -24.63 3.06 -5.11
C ALA A 5 -23.69 3.54 -6.23
N ILE A 6 -24.23 3.96 -7.38
CA ILE A 6 -23.46 4.49 -8.50
C ILE A 6 -22.76 5.81 -8.10
N ASP A 7 -23.45 6.70 -7.39
CA ASP A 7 -22.91 7.97 -6.91
C ASP A 7 -21.77 7.75 -5.89
N VAL A 8 -21.91 6.75 -5.02
CA VAL A 8 -20.85 6.34 -4.09
C VAL A 8 -19.65 5.74 -4.84
N MET A 9 -19.87 4.90 -5.87
CA MET A 9 -18.79 4.38 -6.73
C MET A 9 -18.04 5.51 -7.46
N ALA A 10 -18.75 6.51 -7.98
CA ALA A 10 -18.16 7.68 -8.62
C ALA A 10 -17.33 8.50 -7.61
N SER A 11 -17.87 8.72 -6.41
CA SER A 11 -17.16 9.42 -5.32
C SER A 11 -15.91 8.67 -4.89
N LEU A 12 -15.98 7.34 -4.80
CA LEU A 12 -14.84 6.49 -4.47
C LEU A 12 -13.77 6.56 -5.56
N THR A 13 -14.18 6.54 -6.84
CA THR A 13 -13.28 6.68 -7.98
C THR A 13 -12.53 8.02 -7.95
N LEU A 14 -13.21 9.12 -7.61
CA LEU A 14 -12.55 10.43 -7.45
C LEU A 14 -11.47 10.41 -6.38
N ILE A 15 -11.77 9.83 -5.21
CA ILE A 15 -10.78 9.67 -4.13
C ILE A 15 -9.63 8.77 -4.55
N MET A 16 -9.91 7.70 -5.31
CA MET A 16 -8.86 6.80 -5.80
C MET A 16 -7.94 7.51 -6.80
N ASN A 17 -8.47 8.34 -7.69
CA ASN A 17 -7.66 9.13 -8.62
C ASN A 17 -6.81 10.18 -7.90
N GLU A 18 -7.38 10.86 -6.90
CA GLU A 18 -6.62 11.79 -6.07
C GLU A 18 -5.49 11.07 -5.32
N GLU A 19 -5.75 9.88 -4.79
CA GLU A 19 -4.72 9.04 -4.20
C GLU A 19 -3.65 8.63 -5.23
N THR A 20 -4.01 8.33 -6.48
CA THR A 20 -3.04 8.05 -7.56
C THR A 20 -2.08 9.22 -7.72
N ASP A 21 -2.61 10.44 -7.79
CA ASP A 21 -1.80 11.64 -7.97
C ASP A 21 -0.90 11.91 -6.77
N ARG A 22 -1.44 11.73 -5.55
CA ARG A 22 -0.65 11.87 -4.32
C ARG A 22 0.43 10.80 -4.19
N LEU A 23 0.16 9.55 -4.56
CA LEU A 23 1.16 8.47 -4.55
C LEU A 23 2.28 8.69 -5.58
N ARG A 24 1.99 9.38 -6.69
CA ARG A 24 3.00 9.80 -7.67
C ARG A 24 3.83 10.98 -7.16
N SER A 25 3.24 11.86 -6.36
CA SER A 25 3.95 12.95 -5.72
C SER A 25 4.79 12.47 -4.52
N ARG A 26 5.95 13.06 -4.28
CA ARG A 26 6.82 12.73 -3.12
C ARG A 26 6.41 13.44 -1.83
N GLU A 27 5.36 14.26 -1.87
CA GLU A 27 4.92 15.16 -0.80
C GLU A 27 3.54 14.69 -0.32
N GLY A 28 3.42 13.96 0.79
CA GLY A 28 2.04 13.61 1.22
C GLY A 28 1.80 12.58 2.33
N GLY A 29 2.71 12.37 3.28
CA GLY A 29 2.53 11.33 4.31
C GLY A 29 1.27 11.49 5.18
N ARG A 30 0.89 12.71 5.57
CA ARG A 30 -0.30 12.98 6.40
C ARG A 30 -1.59 12.95 5.58
N ASP A 31 -1.48 13.47 4.36
CA ASP A 31 -2.53 13.62 3.37
C ASP A 31 -3.04 12.27 2.84
N LEU A 32 -2.18 11.24 2.77
CA LEU A 32 -2.57 9.88 2.38
C LEU A 32 -3.40 9.16 3.46
N ALA A 33 -3.12 9.40 4.75
CA ALA A 33 -3.87 8.77 5.84
C ALA A 33 -5.33 9.26 5.91
N GLU A 34 -5.54 10.54 5.63
CA GLU A 34 -6.89 11.13 5.54
C GLU A 34 -7.67 10.56 4.34
N LEU A 35 -7.03 10.42 3.18
CA LEU A 35 -7.61 9.77 2.00
C LEU A 35 -7.98 8.30 2.26
N ALA A 36 -7.08 7.54 2.89
CA ALA A 36 -7.34 6.15 3.25
C ALA A 36 -8.56 6.04 4.18
N SER A 37 -8.68 6.93 5.16
CA SER A 37 -9.83 7.00 6.06
C SER A 37 -11.13 7.33 5.32
N ALA A 38 -11.08 8.27 4.37
CA ALA A 38 -12.24 8.61 3.54
C ALA A 38 -12.67 7.44 2.64
N LYS A 39 -11.71 6.72 2.05
CA LYS A 39 -11.95 5.51 1.24
C LYS A 39 -12.66 4.43 2.05
N ILE A 40 -12.17 4.12 3.26
CA ILE A 40 -12.79 3.12 4.16
C ILE A 40 -14.25 3.48 4.44
N ARG A 41 -14.55 4.76 4.72
CA ARG A 41 -15.92 5.20 4.96
C ARG A 41 -16.81 5.02 3.73
N LEU A 42 -16.34 5.42 2.55
CA LEU A 42 -17.12 5.27 1.31
C LEU A 42 -17.34 3.80 0.94
N VAL A 43 -16.36 2.93 1.15
CA VAL A 43 -16.52 1.49 0.96
C VAL A 43 -17.59 0.94 1.89
N GLY A 44 -17.58 1.31 3.18
CA GLY A 44 -18.63 0.88 4.12
C GLY A 44 -20.03 1.37 3.74
N VAL A 45 -20.15 2.59 3.20
CA VAL A 45 -21.40 3.11 2.65
C VAL A 45 -21.82 2.29 1.43
N LEU A 46 -20.91 2.04 0.48
CA LEU A 46 -21.18 1.27 -0.73
C LEU A 46 -21.66 -0.15 -0.41
N GLU A 47 -20.98 -0.84 0.51
CA GLU A 47 -21.36 -2.18 0.96
C GLU A 47 -22.75 -2.18 1.59
N SER A 48 -23.06 -1.18 2.41
CA SER A 48 -24.37 -1.03 3.05
C SER A 48 -25.48 -0.82 2.01
N GLU A 49 -25.21 0.01 1.01
CA GLU A 49 -26.12 0.31 -0.09
C GLU A 49 -26.38 -0.90 -0.99
N LEU A 50 -25.32 -1.62 -1.37
CA LEU A 50 -25.45 -2.86 -2.14
C LEU A 50 -26.22 -3.93 -1.36
N ALA A 51 -25.91 -4.11 -0.08
CA ALA A 51 -26.62 -5.05 0.78
C ALA A 51 -28.10 -4.67 1.00
N ARG A 52 -28.43 -3.37 1.00
CA ARG A 52 -29.80 -2.87 1.05
C ARG A 52 -30.53 -3.18 -0.26
N LEU A 53 -29.91 -2.87 -1.40
CA LEU A 53 -30.46 -3.14 -2.73
C LEU A 53 -30.75 -4.63 -2.94
N ASP A 54 -29.82 -5.51 -2.55
CA ASP A 54 -30.00 -6.95 -2.68
C ASP A 54 -31.13 -7.49 -1.80
N ARG A 55 -31.35 -6.90 -0.61
CA ARG A 55 -32.44 -7.27 0.30
C ARG A 55 -33.80 -6.78 -0.19
N GLU A 56 -33.88 -5.52 -0.61
CA GLU A 56 -35.14 -4.89 -1.01
C GLU A 56 -35.58 -5.32 -2.41
N LYS A 57 -34.63 -5.51 -3.33
CA LYS A 57 -34.87 -5.83 -4.73
C LYS A 57 -33.84 -6.84 -5.25
N PRO A 58 -34.02 -8.13 -4.92
CA PRO A 58 -33.19 -9.18 -5.50
C PRO A 58 -33.16 -9.08 -7.03
N GLY A 59 -31.96 -9.04 -7.61
CA GLY A 59 -31.78 -8.87 -9.05
C GLY A 59 -31.96 -7.44 -9.57
N TRP A 60 -31.87 -6.43 -8.71
CA TRP A 60 -31.97 -5.00 -9.06
C TRP A 60 -31.11 -4.62 -10.28
N ALA A 61 -29.90 -5.18 -10.39
CA ALA A 61 -28.99 -4.88 -11.50
C ALA A 61 -29.55 -5.29 -12.87
N ARG A 62 -30.35 -6.36 -12.93
CA ARG A 62 -31.05 -6.81 -14.15
C ARG A 62 -32.32 -6.01 -14.42
N ALA A 63 -32.88 -5.41 -13.39
CA ALA A 63 -34.09 -4.58 -13.46
C ALA A 63 -33.79 -3.13 -13.88
N LEU A 64 -32.51 -2.75 -14.01
CA LEU A 64 -32.10 -1.47 -14.55
C LEU A 64 -32.43 -1.37 -16.05
N ASP A 65 -32.87 -0.20 -16.46
CA ASP A 65 -32.96 0.17 -17.87
C ASP A 65 -31.57 0.20 -18.52
N GLN A 66 -31.53 0.44 -19.83
CA GLN A 66 -30.26 0.42 -20.56
C GLN A 66 -29.31 1.50 -20.03
N ASP A 67 -29.81 2.73 -19.85
CA ASP A 67 -29.02 3.87 -19.37
C ASP A 67 -28.45 3.60 -17.96
N GLY A 68 -29.25 3.06 -17.04
CA GLY A 68 -28.78 2.70 -15.70
C GLY A 68 -27.75 1.57 -15.70
N ARG A 69 -27.88 0.59 -16.61
CA ARG A 69 -26.88 -0.48 -16.79
C ARG A 69 -25.55 0.08 -17.33
N ASP A 70 -25.63 1.01 -18.28
CA ASP A 70 -24.44 1.64 -18.86
C ASP A 70 -23.72 2.52 -17.83
N GLN A 71 -24.46 3.27 -17.01
CA GLN A 71 -23.89 4.05 -15.90
C GLN A 71 -23.23 3.16 -14.84
N LEU A 72 -23.88 2.07 -14.44
CA LEU A 72 -23.30 1.11 -13.49
C LEU A 72 -22.03 0.47 -14.05
N ALA A 73 -22.04 0.05 -15.31
CA ALA A 73 -20.89 -0.52 -15.98
C ALA A 73 -19.72 0.48 -16.04
N ALA A 74 -20.00 1.74 -16.43
CA ALA A 74 -18.99 2.79 -16.46
C ALA A 74 -18.38 3.06 -15.08
N ALA A 75 -19.21 3.13 -14.03
CA ALA A 75 -18.74 3.33 -12.66
C ALA A 75 -17.86 2.18 -12.17
N LEU A 76 -18.22 0.93 -12.46
CA LEU A 76 -17.44 -0.26 -12.10
C LEU A 76 -16.10 -0.31 -12.83
N ILE A 77 -16.10 -0.01 -14.14
CA ILE A 77 -14.87 0.04 -14.94
C ILE A 77 -13.93 1.11 -14.38
N ALA A 78 -14.42 2.34 -14.19
CA ALA A 78 -13.61 3.45 -13.70
C ALA A 78 -13.02 3.17 -12.31
N LEU A 79 -13.83 2.59 -11.40
CA LEU A 79 -13.36 2.19 -10.08
C LEU A 79 -12.28 1.10 -10.15
N GLY A 80 -12.45 0.11 -11.04
CA GLY A 80 -11.48 -0.96 -11.25
C GLY A 80 -10.14 -0.48 -11.82
N GLU A 81 -10.19 0.46 -12.77
CA GLU A 81 -9.02 1.09 -13.36
C GLU A 81 -8.24 1.91 -12.32
N ALA A 82 -8.92 2.76 -11.55
CA ALA A 82 -8.30 3.57 -10.50
C ALA A 82 -7.68 2.70 -9.40
N SER A 83 -8.36 1.62 -9.00
CA SER A 83 -7.84 0.66 -8.02
C SER A 83 -6.57 -0.04 -8.50
N THR A 84 -6.57 -0.49 -9.76
CA THR A 84 -5.41 -1.16 -10.38
C THR A 84 -4.21 -0.23 -10.50
N ALA A 85 -4.44 1.04 -10.87
CA ALA A 85 -3.38 2.05 -10.94
C ALA A 85 -2.72 2.27 -9.57
N ASN A 86 -3.50 2.37 -8.48
CA ASN A 86 -2.97 2.56 -7.13
C ASN A 86 -2.19 1.35 -6.64
N ALA A 87 -2.71 0.13 -6.90
CA ALA A 87 -2.02 -1.10 -6.56
C ALA A 87 -0.64 -1.19 -7.22
N ALA A 88 -0.54 -0.90 -8.52
CA ALA A 88 0.72 -0.93 -9.25
C ALA A 88 1.75 0.08 -8.74
N ILE A 89 1.31 1.28 -8.33
CA ILE A 89 2.22 2.29 -7.75
C ILE A 89 2.75 1.82 -6.39
N LEU A 90 1.87 1.31 -5.53
CA LEU A 90 2.24 0.84 -4.20
C LEU A 90 3.19 -0.37 -4.28
N GLU A 91 2.92 -1.32 -5.16
CA GLU A 91 3.78 -2.48 -5.41
C GLU A 91 5.20 -2.03 -5.78
N ARG A 92 5.32 -1.11 -6.75
CA ARG A 92 6.62 -0.56 -7.16
C ARG A 92 7.35 0.18 -6.04
N GLN A 93 6.63 0.89 -5.17
CA GLN A 93 7.22 1.58 -4.02
C GLN A 93 7.74 0.60 -2.95
N ILE A 94 7.02 -0.50 -2.73
CA ILE A 94 7.44 -1.57 -1.83
C ILE A 94 8.71 -2.24 -2.36
N ASP A 95 8.74 -2.59 -3.64
CA ASP A 95 9.91 -3.21 -4.28
C ASP A 95 11.15 -2.32 -4.15
N LEU A 96 11.02 -1.03 -4.49
CA LEU A 96 12.11 -0.07 -4.34
C LEU A 96 12.60 0.04 -2.87
N SER A 97 11.67 0.03 -1.92
CA SER A 97 12.02 0.09 -0.49
C SER A 97 12.79 -1.15 -0.05
N ILE A 98 12.43 -2.33 -0.56
CA ILE A 98 13.15 -3.59 -0.31
C ILE A 98 14.56 -3.52 -0.89
N GLU A 99 14.73 -3.06 -2.13
CA GLU A 99 16.04 -2.87 -2.75
C GLU A 99 16.92 -1.90 -1.96
N MET A 100 16.36 -0.77 -1.52
CA MET A 100 17.07 0.21 -0.70
C MET A 100 17.50 -0.37 0.65
N MET A 101 16.62 -1.09 1.35
CA MET A 101 16.98 -1.78 2.60
C MET A 101 18.09 -2.82 2.36
N GLY A 102 18.06 -3.53 1.24
CA GLY A 102 19.13 -4.44 0.81
C GLY A 102 20.46 -3.73 0.63
N ALA A 103 20.47 -2.60 -0.08
CA ALA A 103 21.67 -1.79 -0.30
C ALA A 103 22.23 -1.21 1.01
N VAL A 104 21.36 -0.67 1.89
CA VAL A 104 21.74 -0.18 3.22
C VAL A 104 22.34 -1.30 4.06
N THR A 105 21.74 -2.49 4.04
CA THR A 105 22.23 -3.65 4.78
C THR A 105 23.60 -4.11 4.25
N ALA A 106 23.79 -4.14 2.93
CA ALA A 106 25.07 -4.49 2.31
C ALA A 106 26.16 -3.47 2.68
N GLU A 107 25.83 -2.19 2.67
CA GLU A 107 26.75 -1.12 3.06
C GLU A 107 27.09 -1.16 4.55
N ALA A 108 26.10 -1.43 5.41
CA ALA A 108 26.33 -1.63 6.84
C ALA A 108 27.26 -2.83 7.11
N LYS A 109 27.06 -3.96 6.40
CA LYS A 109 27.97 -5.12 6.46
C LYS A 109 29.38 -4.77 5.98
N ARG A 110 29.51 -4.01 4.89
CA ARG A 110 30.80 -3.55 4.35
C ARG A 110 31.52 -2.63 5.34
N LEU A 111 30.82 -1.69 5.96
CA LEU A 111 31.37 -0.78 6.98
C LEU A 111 31.79 -1.55 8.25
N ALA A 112 30.97 -2.49 8.71
CA ALA A 112 31.30 -3.37 9.83
C ALA A 112 32.53 -4.24 9.50
N GLY A 113 32.60 -4.81 8.30
CA GLY A 113 33.75 -5.59 7.82
C GLY A 113 35.02 -4.76 7.62
N ARG A 114 34.91 -3.46 7.25
CA ARG A 114 36.07 -2.55 7.13
C ARG A 114 36.64 -2.13 8.49
N ARG A 115 35.87 -2.15 9.58
CA ARG A 115 36.38 -1.83 10.92
C ARG A 115 37.30 -2.90 11.53
N ALA A 116 37.34 -4.12 11.00
CA ALA A 116 38.17 -5.21 11.52
C ALA A 116 39.63 -5.21 11.00
N SER A 117 40.13 -4.10 10.43
CA SER A 117 41.52 -4.01 9.94
C SER A 117 42.19 -2.71 10.37
N THR A 118 42.53 -2.61 11.66
CA THR A 118 43.46 -1.60 12.15
C THR A 118 44.89 -2.05 11.84
N TYR A 119 45.56 -1.32 10.96
CA TYR A 119 46.99 -1.49 10.70
C TYR A 119 47.78 -1.03 11.93
N GLY A 120 48.25 -1.97 12.75
CA GLY A 120 49.15 -1.68 13.86
C GLY A 120 50.55 -1.34 13.34
N ALA A 121 51.18 -0.30 13.89
CA ALA A 121 52.50 0.22 13.50
C ALA A 121 53.70 -0.75 13.72
N ALA A 122 53.44 -2.05 13.91
CA ALA A 122 54.43 -3.11 14.04
C ALA A 122 54.21 -4.28 13.04
N GLY A 123 53.30 -4.13 12.07
CA GLY A 123 53.17 -5.09 10.96
C GLY A 123 52.56 -6.45 11.32
N ASN A 124 51.82 -6.57 12.44
CA ASN A 124 51.15 -7.81 12.79
C ASN A 124 49.65 -7.74 12.47
N LEU A 125 49.17 -8.68 11.65
CA LEU A 125 47.75 -8.86 11.31
C LEU A 125 47.14 -9.86 12.30
N ALA A 126 46.31 -9.39 13.24
CA ALA A 126 45.52 -10.26 14.09
C ALA A 126 44.03 -10.13 13.70
N PRO A 127 43.31 -11.25 13.44
CA PRO A 127 41.87 -11.20 13.19
C PRO A 127 41.13 -10.96 14.52
N ASP A 128 40.25 -9.94 14.52
CA ASP A 128 39.37 -9.63 15.64
C ASP A 128 38.12 -10.52 15.57
N PHE A 129 38.16 -11.69 16.21
CA PHE A 129 36.98 -12.52 16.42
C PHE A 129 36.30 -12.14 17.74
N THR A 130 34.99 -11.88 17.68
CA THR A 130 34.12 -11.65 18.84
C THR A 130 34.11 -12.89 19.75
N ALA A 131 34.45 -12.72 21.03
CA ALA A 131 34.26 -13.76 22.04
C ALA A 131 32.75 -14.05 22.22
N PRO A 132 32.32 -15.33 22.24
CA PRO A 132 30.92 -15.67 22.42
C PRO A 132 30.46 -15.29 23.84
N ILE A 133 29.22 -14.83 23.96
CA ILE A 133 28.57 -14.52 25.24
C ILE A 133 28.52 -15.81 26.08
N SER A 134 29.29 -15.85 27.17
CA SER A 134 29.18 -16.89 28.19
C SER A 134 27.92 -16.67 29.01
N VAL A 135 26.91 -17.55 28.85
CA VAL A 135 25.76 -17.60 29.75
C VAL A 135 26.17 -18.35 31.01
N ASN A 136 26.19 -17.66 32.15
CA ASN A 136 26.46 -18.26 33.44
C ASN A 136 25.16 -18.87 33.96
N SER A 137 24.99 -20.18 33.82
CA SER A 137 23.91 -20.93 34.46
C SER A 137 24.44 -21.53 35.76
N GLU A 138 24.26 -20.82 36.87
CA GLU A 138 24.32 -21.41 38.22
C GLU A 138 22.94 -21.98 38.60
N PHE A 139 22.99 -23.10 39.35
CA PHE A 139 21.91 -24.01 39.72
C PHE A 139 20.80 -23.41 40.60
#